data_AF-A0A1M7G3C7-F1
#
_entry.id   AF-A0A1M7G3C7-F1
#
_cell.length_a   1.000
_cell.length_b   1.000
_cell.length_c   1.000
_cell.angle_alpha   90.00
_cell.angle_beta   90.00
_cell.angle_gamma   90.00
#
_symmetry.space_group_name_H-M   'P 1'
#
loop_
_entity.id
_entity.type
_entity.pdbx_description
1 polymer ?
#
loop_
_entity_poly.entity_id
_entity_poly.type
_entity_poly.pdbx_seq_one_letter_code
_entity_poly.pdbx_strand_id
1 'polypeptide(L)'
;MDNLENILEQFNDLDTERTFNDYDSNKSGVFAIFAYLLPILFFLPYVSDNNSAYCKFHSNQSFIWLLTVIVVGILCSILGLVPIIGFIAKRIFFPLFVLAVDLAFVVGSLKGKAYRLPFVGSLINIF
;
A
#
# COMPACT_ATOMS: atom_id res chain seq x y z
N MET A 1 14.90 8.99 -11.95
CA MET A 1 14.09 8.91 -10.72
C MET A 1 12.96 9.92 -10.76
N ASP A 2 13.22 11.14 -11.23
CA ASP A 2 12.29 12.27 -11.26
C ASP A 2 10.89 11.96 -11.82
N ASN A 3 10.77 11.20 -12.92
CA ASN A 3 9.46 10.89 -13.50
C ASN A 3 8.60 9.95 -12.64
N LEU A 4 9.21 8.97 -11.97
CA LEU A 4 8.47 8.03 -11.12
C LEU A 4 7.98 8.76 -9.86
N GLU A 5 8.83 9.58 -9.26
CA GLU A 5 8.46 10.37 -8.08
C GLU A 5 7.32 11.33 -8.41
N ASN A 6 7.37 12.01 -9.56
CA ASN A 6 6.30 12.88 -10.02
C ASN A 6 4.96 12.15 -10.18
N ILE A 7 4.95 10.89 -10.64
CA ILE A 7 3.73 10.08 -10.72
C ILE A 7 3.24 9.70 -9.32
N LEU A 8 4.13 9.24 -8.45
CA LEU A 8 3.75 8.80 -7.10
C LEU A 8 3.23 9.95 -6.24
N GLU A 9 3.78 11.16 -6.40
CA GLU A 9 3.32 12.36 -5.72
C GLU A 9 1.86 12.73 -6.05
N GLN A 10 1.32 12.28 -7.19
CA GLN A 10 -0.11 12.47 -7.51
C GLN A 10 -1.04 11.71 -6.56
N PHE A 11 -0.53 10.65 -5.92
CA PHE A 11 -1.27 9.81 -4.98
C PHE A 11 -0.97 10.16 -3.53
N ASN A 12 -0.22 11.23 -3.28
CA ASN A 12 0.19 11.63 -1.94
C ASN A 12 -0.87 12.50 -1.27
N ASP A 13 -1.25 12.12 -0.06
CA ASP A 13 -2.09 12.93 0.81
C ASP A 13 -1.21 13.91 1.60
N LEU A 14 -0.98 15.10 1.03
CA LEU A 14 -0.10 16.11 1.61
C LEU A 14 -0.54 16.58 3.00
N ASP A 15 -1.83 16.59 3.29
CA ASP A 15 -2.33 16.98 4.61
C ASP A 15 -2.01 15.92 5.65
N THR A 16 -2.11 14.63 5.28
CA THR A 16 -1.70 13.53 6.14
C THR A 16 -0.17 13.47 6.29
N GLU A 17 0.60 13.63 5.20
CA GLU A 17 2.07 13.67 5.26
C GLU A 17 2.57 14.74 6.24
N ARG A 18 1.97 15.94 6.25
CA ARG A 18 2.33 17.03 7.17
C ARG A 18 2.16 16.67 8.65
N THR A 19 1.38 15.64 8.97
CA THR A 19 1.23 15.15 10.35
C THR A 19 2.34 14.18 10.76
N PHE A 20 3.11 13.67 9.81
CA PHE A 20 4.22 12.77 10.09
C PHE A 20 5.42 13.58 10.57
N ASN A 21 6.11 13.06 11.57
CA ASN A 21 7.40 13.61 11.98
C ASN A 21 8.53 12.72 11.40
N ASP A 22 9.71 13.31 11.15
CA ASP A 22 10.85 12.59 10.56
C ASP A 22 11.39 11.46 11.44
N TYR A 23 11.11 11.50 12.75
CA TYR A 23 11.53 10.44 13.67
C TYR A 23 10.70 9.17 13.47
N ASP A 24 9.39 9.31 13.24
CA ASP A 24 8.45 8.20 13.07
C ASP A 24 8.79 7.35 11.85
N SER A 25 9.10 7.99 10.72
CA SER A 25 9.43 7.29 9.46
C SER A 25 10.73 6.50 9.56
N ASN A 26 11.77 7.06 10.22
CA ASN A 26 13.05 6.40 10.39
C ASN A 26 13.00 5.19 11.34
N LYS A 27 12.23 5.29 12.43
CA LYS A 27 12.13 4.22 13.43
C LYS A 27 11.13 3.13 13.03
N SER A 28 9.98 3.53 12.49
CA SER A 28 8.84 2.63 12.26
C SER A 28 8.69 2.22 10.78
N GLY A 29 9.48 2.79 9.87
CA GLY A 29 9.38 2.50 8.43
C GLY A 29 9.59 1.03 8.07
N VAL A 30 10.43 0.31 8.82
CA VAL A 30 10.60 -1.14 8.62
C VAL A 30 9.29 -1.92 8.83
N PHE A 31 8.47 -1.52 9.80
CA PHE A 31 7.18 -2.15 10.06
C PHE A 31 6.17 -1.83 8.98
N ALA A 32 6.18 -0.59 8.46
CA ALA A 32 5.35 -0.21 7.31
C ALA A 32 5.71 -1.03 6.06
N ILE A 33 7.01 -1.23 5.78
CA ILE A 33 7.47 -2.06 4.66
C ILE A 33 6.97 -3.49 4.79
N PHE A 34 7.13 -4.11 5.97
CA PHE A 34 6.61 -5.47 6.19
C PHE A 34 5.09 -5.54 6.07
N ALA A 35 4.38 -4.53 6.58
CA ALA A 35 2.95 -4.43 6.42
C ALA A 35 2.53 -4.30 4.94
N TYR A 36 3.33 -3.71 4.06
CA TYR A 36 2.99 -3.66 2.64
C TYR A 36 3.36 -4.94 1.89
N LEU A 37 4.54 -5.51 2.13
CA LEU A 37 4.98 -6.75 1.46
C LEU A 37 4.20 -7.98 1.92
N LEU A 38 3.71 -7.96 3.16
CA LEU A 38 2.83 -8.98 3.73
C LEU A 38 1.60 -8.28 4.35
N PRO A 39 0.59 -7.89 3.54
CA PRO A 39 -0.57 -7.09 3.96
C PRO A 39 -1.39 -7.67 5.13
N ILE A 40 -1.26 -8.97 5.41
CA ILE A 40 -1.85 -9.56 6.61
C ILE A 40 -1.26 -9.00 7.91
N LEU A 41 -0.05 -8.43 7.85
CA LEU A 41 0.65 -7.74 8.94
C LEU A 41 0.31 -6.24 9.01
N PHE A 42 -0.83 -5.81 8.44
CA PHE A 42 -1.24 -4.40 8.40
C PHE A 42 -1.22 -3.69 9.77
N PHE A 43 -1.41 -4.40 10.87
CA PHE A 43 -1.41 -3.84 12.22
C PHE A 43 0.00 -3.56 12.79
N LEU A 44 1.05 -4.05 12.13
CA LEU A 44 2.41 -4.02 12.65
C LEU A 44 2.96 -2.59 12.91
N PRO A 45 2.76 -1.60 12.01
CA PRO A 45 3.21 -0.23 12.28
C PRO A 45 2.48 0.36 13.50
N TYR A 46 1.17 0.15 13.60
CA TYR A 46 0.35 0.62 14.73
C TYR A 46 0.82 0.05 16.08
N VAL A 47 1.15 -1.24 16.13
CA VAL A 47 1.66 -1.86 17.37
C VAL A 47 3.07 -1.34 17.75
N SER A 48 3.88 -0.96 16.76
CA SER A 48 5.20 -0.35 17.01
C SER A 48 5.09 1.01 17.69
N ASP A 49 4.16 1.86 17.24
CA ASP A 49 3.85 3.13 17.89
C ASP A 49 2.41 3.55 17.56
N ASN A 50 1.51 3.43 18.54
CA ASN A 50 0.09 3.73 18.35
C ASN A 50 -0.25 5.22 18.47
N ASN A 51 0.70 6.07 18.87
CA ASN A 51 0.54 7.52 18.92
C ASN A 51 1.02 8.19 17.64
N SER A 52 1.85 7.50 16.85
CA SER A 52 2.38 8.00 15.59
C SER A 52 1.30 8.05 14.49
N ALA A 53 1.12 9.24 13.90
CA ALA A 53 0.25 9.43 12.74
C ALA A 53 0.74 8.62 11.53
N TYR A 54 2.06 8.51 11.35
CA TYR A 54 2.70 7.68 10.32
C TYR A 54 2.30 6.20 10.47
N CYS A 55 2.44 5.66 11.68
CA CYS A 55 2.11 4.28 11.97
C CYS A 55 0.63 3.97 11.73
N LYS A 56 -0.28 4.85 12.17
CA LYS A 56 -1.72 4.72 11.94
C LYS A 56 -2.06 4.74 10.45
N PHE A 57 -1.51 5.71 9.72
CA PHE A 57 -1.74 5.81 8.28
C PHE A 57 -1.28 4.56 7.53
N HIS A 58 -0.03 4.14 7.71
CA HIS A 58 0.51 2.97 7.00
C HIS A 58 -0.18 1.67 7.41
N SER A 59 -0.70 1.59 8.63
CA SER A 59 -1.51 0.44 9.05
C SER A 59 -2.87 0.39 8.35
N ASN A 60 -3.57 1.52 8.30
CA ASN A 60 -4.85 1.63 7.59
C ASN A 60 -4.67 1.42 6.08
N GLN A 61 -3.62 1.99 5.49
CA GLN A 61 -3.36 1.88 4.06
C GLN A 61 -2.94 0.45 3.65
N SER A 62 -2.14 -0.23 4.48
CA SER A 62 -1.84 -1.66 4.30
C SER A 62 -3.09 -2.53 4.44
N PHE A 63 -4.00 -2.21 5.36
CA PHE A 63 -5.27 -2.94 5.49
C PHE A 63 -6.14 -2.80 4.24
N ILE A 64 -6.27 -1.58 3.69
CA ILE A 64 -6.97 -1.36 2.42
C ILE A 64 -6.28 -2.14 1.30
N TRP A 65 -4.94 -2.19 1.30
CA TRP A 65 -4.20 -2.97 0.31
C TRP A 65 -4.49 -4.47 0.41
N LEU A 66 -4.51 -5.05 1.62
CA LEU A 66 -4.93 -6.44 1.85
C LEU A 66 -6.31 -6.72 1.24
N LEU A 67 -7.30 -5.87 1.54
CA LEU A 67 -8.65 -6.02 1.00
C LEU A 67 -8.67 -5.90 -0.52
N THR A 68 -7.90 -4.97 -1.08
CA THR A 68 -7.79 -4.76 -2.53
C THR A 68 -7.21 -6.00 -3.22
N VAL A 69 -6.13 -6.57 -2.69
CA VAL A 69 -5.52 -7.80 -3.24
C VAL A 69 -6.50 -8.97 -3.19
N ILE A 70 -7.27 -9.11 -2.11
CA ILE A 70 -8.31 -10.16 -2.00
C ILE A 70 -9.39 -9.97 -3.06
N VAL A 71 -9.97 -8.77 -3.17
CA VAL A 71 -11.04 -8.47 -4.13
C VAL A 71 -10.56 -8.66 -5.57
N VAL A 72 -9.42 -8.08 -5.93
CA VAL A 72 -8.84 -8.22 -7.28
C VAL A 72 -8.48 -9.68 -7.56
N GLY A 73 -7.93 -10.41 -6.58
CA GLY A 73 -7.62 -11.83 -6.71
C GLY A 73 -8.85 -12.70 -7.00
N ILE A 74 -10.00 -12.40 -6.39
CA ILE A 74 -11.28 -13.07 -6.67
C ILE A 74 -11.75 -12.75 -8.10
N LEU A 75 -11.71 -11.49 -8.52
CA LEU A 75 -12.09 -11.07 -9.88
C LEU A 75 -11.21 -11.74 -10.95
N CYS A 76 -9.88 -11.71 -10.75
CA CYS A 76 -8.93 -12.42 -11.60
C CYS A 76 -9.17 -13.94 -11.59
N SER A 77 -9.65 -14.51 -10.49
CA SER A 77 -10.01 -15.93 -10.40
C SER A 77 -11.17 -16.29 -11.31
N ILE A 78 -12.20 -15.45 -11.37
CA ILE A 78 -13.36 -15.58 -12.25
C ILE A 78 -12.97 -15.41 -13.72
N LEU A 79 -12.20 -14.36 -14.06
CA LEU A 79 -11.67 -14.17 -15.42
C LEU A 79 -10.75 -15.33 -15.86
N GLY A 80 -10.12 -15.96 -14.87
CA GLY A 80 -9.34 -17.19 -14.98
C GLY A 80 -10.05 -18.38 -15.64
N LEU A 81 -11.39 -18.36 -15.71
CA LEU A 81 -12.18 -19.42 -16.34
C LEU A 81 -12.07 -19.40 -17.87
N VAL A 82 -11.66 -18.28 -18.47
CA VAL A 82 -11.37 -18.20 -19.90
C VAL A 82 -9.90 -18.62 -20.13
N PRO A 83 -9.60 -19.68 -20.92
CA PRO A 83 -8.27 -20.31 -20.91
C PRO A 83 -7.09 -19.36 -21.16
N ILE A 84 -7.10 -18.63 -22.29
CA ILE A 84 -5.98 -17.78 -22.69
C ILE A 84 -5.95 -16.47 -21.89
N ILE A 85 -7.11 -15.80 -21.78
CA ILE A 85 -7.23 -14.51 -21.07
C ILE A 85 -6.93 -14.69 -19.58
N GLY A 86 -7.49 -15.74 -18.99
CA GLY A 86 -7.31 -16.09 -17.59
C GLY A 86 -5.86 -16.43 -17.24
N PHE A 87 -5.15 -17.14 -18.14
CA PHE A 87 -3.73 -17.42 -17.96
C PHE A 87 -2.90 -16.13 -17.91
N ILE A 88 -3.09 -15.24 -18.90
CA ILE A 88 -2.33 -13.99 -18.99
C ILE A 88 -2.65 -13.08 -17.78
N ALA A 89 -3.93 -12.93 -17.43
CA ALA A 89 -4.36 -12.13 -16.29
C ALA A 89 -3.72 -12.59 -14.97
N LYS A 90 -3.77 -13.90 -14.67
CA LYS A 90 -3.26 -14.45 -13.40
C LYS A 90 -1.74 -14.54 -13.32
N ARG A 91 -1.07 -14.89 -14.41
CA ARG A 91 0.37 -15.18 -14.39
C ARG A 91 1.24 -13.97 -14.69
N ILE A 92 0.70 -12.97 -15.39
CA ILE A 92 1.48 -11.81 -15.84
C ILE A 92 0.94 -10.54 -15.21
N PHE A 93 -0.31 -10.18 -15.46
CA PHE A 93 -0.83 -8.87 -15.02
C PHE A 93 -0.96 -8.76 -13.50
N PHE A 94 -1.53 -9.77 -12.84
CA PHE A 94 -1.78 -9.69 -11.40
C PHE A 94 -0.48 -9.58 -10.56
N PRO A 95 0.57 -10.41 -10.78
CA PRO A 95 1.82 -10.27 -10.04
C PRO A 95 2.54 -8.94 -10.31
N LEU A 96 2.52 -8.45 -11.55
CA LEU A 96 3.13 -7.15 -11.89
C LEU A 96 2.38 -5.99 -11.24
N PHE A 97 1.05 -6.06 -11.18
CA PHE A 97 0.23 -5.08 -10.48
C PHE A 97 0.55 -5.05 -8.98
N VAL A 98 0.57 -6.21 -8.32
CA VAL A 98 0.93 -6.33 -6.90
C VAL A 98 2.32 -5.76 -6.65
N LEU A 99 3.31 -6.17 -7.44
CA LEU A 99 4.69 -5.70 -7.31
C LEU A 99 4.81 -4.18 -7.50
N ALA A 100 4.12 -3.60 -8.49
CA ALA A 100 4.17 -2.17 -8.75
C ALA A 100 3.60 -1.36 -7.57
N VAL A 101 2.48 -1.81 -6.99
CA VAL A 101 1.83 -1.18 -5.85
C VAL A 101 2.70 -1.33 -4.58
N ASP A 102 3.23 -2.52 -4.33
CA ASP A 102 4.13 -2.77 -3.19
C ASP A 102 5.36 -1.86 -3.25
N LEU A 103 5.99 -1.74 -4.42
CA LEU A 103 7.14 -0.84 -4.61
C LEU A 103 6.78 0.63 -4.36
N ALA A 104 5.62 1.09 -4.85
CA ALA A 104 5.15 2.44 -4.58
C ALA A 104 4.99 2.69 -3.08
N PHE A 105 4.39 1.75 -2.35
CA PHE A 105 4.22 1.86 -0.91
C PHE A 105 5.51 1.74 -0.11
N VAL A 106 6.44 0.88 -0.52
CA VAL A 106 7.77 0.80 0.07
C VAL A 106 8.51 2.13 -0.10
N VAL A 107 8.56 2.68 -1.32
CA VAL A 107 9.18 3.98 -1.59
C VAL A 107 8.51 5.08 -0.77
N GLY A 108 7.18 5.11 -0.72
CA GLY A 108 6.44 6.09 0.07
C GLY A 108 6.76 5.99 1.55
N SER A 109 6.74 4.78 2.13
CA SER A 109 7.04 4.55 3.54
C SER A 109 8.46 4.96 3.93
N LEU A 110 9.46 4.68 3.08
CA LEU A 110 10.85 5.07 3.28
C LEU A 110 11.05 6.59 3.22
N LYS A 111 10.23 7.28 2.44
CA LYS A 111 10.28 8.75 2.26
C LYS A 111 9.34 9.51 3.19
N GLY A 112 8.63 8.83 4.09
CA GLY A 112 7.64 9.48 4.95
C GLY A 112 6.43 10.02 4.18
N LYS A 113 6.06 9.41 3.05
CA LYS A 113 4.97 9.86 2.17
C LYS A 113 3.66 9.16 2.48
N ALA A 114 2.56 9.89 2.40
CA ALA A 114 1.21 9.38 2.63
C ALA A 114 0.54 8.95 1.31
N TYR A 115 1.18 8.06 0.55
CA TYR A 115 0.62 7.55 -0.70
C TYR A 115 -0.63 6.72 -0.45
N ARG A 116 -1.74 7.04 -1.14
CA ARG A 116 -3.01 6.32 -1.07
C ARG A 116 -3.25 5.50 -2.34
N LEU A 117 -3.87 4.34 -2.19
CA LEU A 117 -4.45 3.66 -3.35
C LEU A 117 -5.49 4.58 -4.02
N PRO A 118 -5.48 4.72 -5.35
CA PRO A 118 -6.51 5.47 -6.05
C PRO A 118 -7.89 4.85 -5.81
N PHE A 119 -8.90 5.71 -5.71
CA PHE A 119 -10.33 5.40 -5.48
C PHE A 119 -10.69 4.74 -4.15
N VAL A 120 -9.82 3.94 -3.54
CA VAL A 120 -10.13 3.14 -2.34
C VAL A 120 -9.31 3.50 -1.11
N GLY A 121 -8.20 4.22 -1.27
CA GLY A 121 -7.23 4.49 -0.20
C GLY A 121 -7.72 5.36 0.95
N SER A 122 -8.92 5.92 0.88
CA SER A 122 -9.55 6.72 1.95
C SER A 122 -10.85 6.11 2.49
N LEU A 123 -11.26 4.94 2.01
CA LEU A 123 -12.58 4.37 2.34
C LEU A 123 -12.68 3.80 3.76
N ILE A 124 -11.56 3.38 4.34
CA ILE A 124 -11.54 2.68 5.63
C ILE A 124 -10.45 3.29 6.51
N ASN A 125 -10.81 3.57 7.76
CA ASN A 125 -9.88 4.00 8.80
C ASN A 125 -10.23 3.28 10.11
N ILE A 126 -9.28 2.49 10.63
CA ILE A 126 -9.42 1.64 11.81
C ILE A 126 -8.60 2.19 12.99
N PHE A 127 -7.45 2.82 12.72
CA PHE A 127 -6.44 3.24 13.71
C PHE A 127 -6.24 4.76 13.83
#